data_AF-A0A8C8T3K7-F1
#
_entry.id   AF-A0A8C8T3K7-F1
#
_cell.length_a   1.000
_cell.length_b   1.000
_cell.length_c   1.000
_cell.angle_alpha   90.00
_cell.angle_beta   90.00
_cell.angle_gamma   90.00
#
_symmetry.space_group_name_H-M   'P 1'
#
loop_
_entity.id
_entity.type
_entity.pdbx_description
1 polymer ?
#
loop_
_entity_poly.entity_id
_entity_poly.type
_entity_poly.pdbx_seq_one_letter_code
_entity_poly.pdbx_strand_id
1 'polypeptide(L)'
;MEMKKKINLELKNRAPEEVTELVLDNCLCVNGEIEGLNDTFKELEFLSMANVELSSLARLPSLNKLRKDEEDDDDYVDEGEEEEEEEEEGLRGEKRKRDAEDDGEEDD
;
A
#
# COMPACT_ATOMS: atom_id res chain seq x y z
N MET A 1 12.14 -10.73 29.66
CA MET A 1 10.81 -10.13 29.97
C MET A 1 9.93 -10.35 28.75
N GLU A 2 8.64 -10.67 28.88
CA GLU A 2 7.76 -10.83 27.69
C GLU A 2 7.56 -9.48 26.98
N MET A 3 7.59 -9.49 25.65
CA MET A 3 7.45 -8.28 24.82
C MET A 3 6.19 -7.48 25.16
N LYS A 4 5.03 -8.16 25.20
CA LYS A 4 3.74 -7.55 25.57
C LYS A 4 3.75 -6.88 26.95
N LYS A 5 4.45 -7.46 27.92
CA LYS A 5 4.60 -6.88 29.26
C LYS A 5 5.49 -5.64 29.23
N LYS A 6 6.58 -5.68 28.46
CA LYS A 6 7.48 -4.53 28.29
C LYS A 6 6.76 -3.35 27.64
N ILE A 7 5.94 -3.60 26.61
CA ILE A 7 5.09 -2.58 25.97
C ILE A 7 4.16 -1.92 27.00
N ASN A 8 3.43 -2.72 27.79
CA ASN A 8 2.56 -2.19 28.85
C ASN A 8 3.32 -1.32 29.86
N LEU A 9 4.58 -1.65 30.13
CA LEU A 9 5.44 -0.87 31.03
C LEU A 9 5.86 0.47 30.40
N GLU A 10 6.15 0.50 29.10
CA GLU A 10 6.52 1.72 28.37
C GLU A 10 5.33 2.68 28.17
N LEU A 11 4.12 2.14 28.04
CA LEU A 11 2.90 2.94 27.96
C LEU A 11 2.76 3.85 29.19
N LYS A 12 3.19 3.42 30.39
CA LYS A 12 3.14 4.22 31.64
C LYS A 12 1.76 4.86 31.90
N ASN A 13 0.68 4.14 31.55
CA ASN A 13 -0.73 4.61 31.59
C ASN A 13 -1.09 5.70 30.57
N ARG A 14 -0.26 5.94 29.56
CA ARG A 14 -0.60 6.75 28.38
C ARG A 14 -1.27 5.87 27.33
N ALA A 15 -2.00 6.51 26.43
CA ALA A 15 -2.52 5.80 25.27
C ALA A 15 -1.36 5.37 24.35
N PRO A 16 -1.45 4.21 23.69
CA PRO A 16 -0.47 3.79 22.67
C PRO A 16 -0.35 4.80 21.53
N GLU A 17 -1.42 5.54 21.24
CA GLU A 17 -1.44 6.63 20.25
C GLU A 17 -0.59 7.83 20.66
N GLU A 18 -0.25 8.00 21.94
CA GLU A 18 0.59 9.11 22.44
C GLU A 18 2.06 8.70 22.63
N VAL A 19 2.40 7.44 22.36
CA VAL A 19 3.76 6.94 22.55
C VAL A 19 4.57 7.14 21.29
N THR A 20 5.60 7.96 21.40
CA THR A 20 6.55 8.27 20.31
C THR A 20 7.80 7.40 20.33
N GLU A 21 8.15 6.82 21.48
CA GLU A 21 9.36 6.02 21.68
C GLU A 21 9.01 4.71 22.38
N LEU A 22 9.45 3.59 21.82
CA LEU A 22 9.24 2.26 22.39
C LEU A 22 10.54 1.45 22.37
N VAL A 23 11.03 1.11 23.56
CA VAL A 23 12.26 0.32 23.74
C VAL A 23 11.92 -1.08 24.22
N LEU A 24 12.10 -2.08 23.37
CA LEU A 24 11.75 -3.48 23.59
C LEU A 24 12.98 -4.40 23.60
N ASP A 25 14.15 -3.87 23.95
CA ASP A 25 15.38 -4.65 23.99
C ASP A 25 15.32 -5.79 25.02
N ASN A 26 15.99 -6.91 24.71
CA ASN A 26 16.05 -8.11 25.55
C ASN A 26 14.64 -8.68 25.89
N CYS A 27 13.69 -8.48 24.99
CA CYS A 27 12.35 -9.06 25.10
C CYS A 27 12.29 -10.50 24.57
N LEU A 28 11.47 -11.30 25.24
CA LEU A 28 11.10 -12.65 24.83
C LEU A 28 9.85 -12.56 23.96
N CYS A 29 9.97 -13.01 22.72
CA CYS A 29 8.89 -13.12 21.74
C CYS A 29 8.29 -14.52 21.81
N VAL A 30 6.96 -14.63 21.78
CA VAL A 30 6.29 -15.94 21.77
C VAL A 30 6.36 -16.48 20.35
N ASN A 31 6.93 -17.69 20.19
CA ASN A 31 7.16 -18.33 18.89
C ASN A 31 8.04 -17.52 17.92
N GLY A 32 8.80 -16.55 18.43
CA GLY A 32 9.57 -15.61 17.61
C GLY A 32 8.69 -14.62 16.84
N GLU A 33 7.45 -14.41 17.26
CA GLU A 33 6.53 -13.44 16.68
C GLU A 33 6.39 -12.18 17.55
N ILE A 34 6.03 -11.06 16.92
CA ILE A 34 5.75 -9.80 17.60
C ILE A 34 4.39 -9.91 18.31
N GLU A 35 4.35 -9.53 19.58
CA GLU A 35 3.13 -9.50 20.38
C GLU A 35 2.93 -8.16 21.09
N GLY A 36 1.72 -7.60 20.99
CA GLY A 36 1.32 -6.36 21.64
C GLY A 36 1.71 -5.09 20.91
N LEU A 37 2.46 -5.19 19.81
CA LEU A 37 2.69 -4.10 18.85
C LEU A 37 1.61 -4.17 17.77
N ASN A 38 0.94 -3.06 17.51
CA ASN A 38 -0.12 -2.92 16.51
C ASN A 38 -0.10 -1.52 15.89
N ASP A 39 -0.93 -1.28 14.89
CA ASP A 39 -1.09 0.00 14.18
C ASP A 39 -1.65 1.13 15.06
N THR A 40 -1.96 0.85 16.32
CA THR A 40 -2.39 1.85 17.31
C THR A 40 -1.25 2.81 17.69
N PHE A 41 0.01 2.43 17.48
CA PHE A 41 1.19 3.25 17.76
C PHE A 41 1.47 4.30 16.65
N LYS A 42 0.45 5.07 16.26
CA LYS A 42 0.50 5.97 15.10
C LYS A 42 1.56 7.08 15.22
N GLU A 43 1.81 7.55 16.43
CA GLU A 43 2.80 8.59 16.73
C GLU A 43 4.19 8.02 17.01
N LEU A 44 4.40 6.70 16.86
CA LEU A 44 5.68 6.08 17.16
C LEU A 44 6.72 6.49 16.13
N GLU A 45 7.72 7.22 16.60
CA GLU A 45 8.86 7.70 15.80
C GLU A 45 10.07 6.78 15.96
N PHE A 46 10.20 6.12 17.12
CA PHE A 46 11.34 5.27 17.45
C PHE A 46 10.93 3.93 18.04
N LEU A 47 11.46 2.84 17.49
CA LEU A 47 11.26 1.47 17.95
C LEU A 47 12.61 0.76 18.04
N SER A 48 13.06 0.42 19.25
CA SER A 48 14.24 -0.42 19.46
C SER A 48 13.83 -1.84 19.83
N MET A 49 14.37 -2.81 19.10
CA MET A 49 14.17 -4.24 19.34
C MET A 49 15.51 -4.96 19.27
N ALA A 50 16.46 -4.59 20.13
CA ALA A 50 17.77 -5.22 20.17
C ALA A 50 17.74 -6.51 20.99
N ASN A 51 18.47 -7.54 20.52
CA ASN A 51 18.65 -8.80 21.23
C ASN A 51 17.30 -9.48 21.59
N VAL A 52 16.35 -9.40 20.67
CA VAL A 52 15.06 -10.10 20.72
C VAL A 52 15.15 -11.36 19.87
N GLU A 53 14.69 -12.49 20.39
CA GLU A 53 14.68 -13.76 19.66
C GLU A 53 13.48 -13.81 18.70
N LEU A 54 13.46 -12.91 17.71
CA LEU A 54 12.43 -12.83 16.67
C LEU A 54 12.79 -13.71 15.47
N SER A 55 11.83 -14.50 15.02
CA SER A 55 11.95 -15.36 13.83
C SER A 55 11.36 -14.70 12.59
N SER A 56 10.41 -13.76 12.75
CA SER A 56 9.75 -13.07 11.65
C SER A 56 9.26 -11.68 12.04
N LEU A 57 9.45 -10.71 11.12
CA LEU A 57 8.88 -9.37 11.21
C LEU A 57 7.52 -9.24 10.52
N ALA A 58 6.94 -10.34 10.01
CA ALA A 58 5.67 -10.30 9.25
C ALA A 58 4.46 -9.80 10.05
N ARG A 59 4.53 -9.80 11.39
CA ARG A 59 3.50 -9.24 12.27
C ARG A 59 3.74 -7.79 12.67
N LEU A 60 4.75 -7.14 12.10
CA LEU A 60 5.05 -5.75 12.42
C LEU A 60 3.99 -4.86 11.72
N PRO A 61 3.26 -4.02 12.47
CA PRO A 61 2.25 -3.13 11.88
C PRO A 61 2.92 -2.05 11.02
N SER A 62 2.22 -1.56 10.00
CA SER A 62 2.66 -0.40 9.24
C SER A 62 2.55 0.85 10.12
N LEU A 63 3.70 1.46 10.42
CA LEU A 63 3.80 2.65 11.28
C LEU A 63 4.39 3.79 10.46
N ASN A 64 3.51 4.65 9.92
CA ASN A 64 3.89 5.70 8.95
C ASN A 64 4.89 6.74 9.50
N LYS A 65 4.95 6.92 10.83
CA LYS A 65 5.86 7.87 11.48
C LYS A 65 7.15 7.21 11.98
N LEU A 66 7.23 5.88 11.93
CA LEU A 66 8.34 5.16 12.49
C LEU A 66 9.57 5.37 11.61
N ARG A 67 10.52 6.15 12.10
CA ARG A 67 11.78 6.39 11.41
C ARG A 67 12.72 5.23 11.73
N LYS A 68 12.62 4.15 10.95
CA LYS A 68 13.64 3.11 10.93
C LYS A 68 14.81 3.64 10.11
N ASP A 69 15.89 3.99 10.79
CA ASP A 69 17.18 4.09 10.11
C ASP A 69 17.59 2.67 9.70
N GLU A 70 18.04 2.54 8.45
CA GLU A 70 18.57 1.36 7.74
C GLU A 70 17.59 0.67 6.74
N GLU A 71 17.44 1.28 5.56
CA GLU A 71 17.23 0.65 4.23
C GLU A 71 16.22 -0.52 4.07
N ASP A 72 14.91 -0.31 4.26
CA ASP A 72 13.91 -1.24 3.69
C ASP A 72 12.59 -0.51 3.36
N ASP A 73 12.40 -0.29 2.05
CA ASP A 73 11.15 -0.14 1.26
C ASP A 73 9.95 0.61 1.87
N ASP A 74 9.92 1.93 1.66
CA ASP A 74 8.69 2.74 1.58
C ASP A 74 8.61 3.42 0.19
N ASP A 75 8.29 2.65 -0.85
CA ASP A 75 7.87 3.18 -2.16
C ASP A 75 6.65 2.39 -2.65
N TYR A 76 5.51 2.50 -1.95
CA TYR A 76 4.21 2.36 -2.62
C TYR A 76 3.58 3.74 -2.73
N VAL A 77 3.98 4.41 -3.80
CA VAL A 77 3.45 5.71 -4.22
C VAL A 77 1.97 5.51 -4.55
N ASP A 78 1.12 6.16 -3.75
CA ASP A 78 -0.24 6.54 -4.12
C ASP A 78 -0.12 7.57 -5.27
N GLU A 79 -0.28 7.11 -6.50
CA GLU A 79 -0.63 7.98 -7.63
C GLU A 79 -2.04 7.62 -8.08
N GLY A 80 -3.00 8.37 -7.53
CA GLY A 80 -4.30 8.54 -8.15
C GLY A 80 -4.21 9.42 -9.40
N GLU A 81 -5.22 9.27 -10.25
CA GLU A 81 -5.52 10.03 -11.47
C GLU A 81 -4.59 9.63 -12.65
N GLU A 82 -5.07 9.31 -13.85
CA GLU A 82 -5.90 10.13 -14.72
C GLU A 82 -6.87 9.28 -15.57
N GLU A 83 -8.07 9.82 -15.79
CA GLU A 83 -9.01 9.38 -16.83
C GLU A 83 -8.40 9.72 -18.20
N GLU A 84 -8.33 8.75 -19.12
CA GLU A 84 -8.33 9.06 -20.55
C GLU A 84 -9.40 8.20 -21.24
N GLU A 85 -10.50 8.86 -21.59
CA GLU A 85 -11.39 8.41 -22.65
C GLU A 85 -10.62 8.50 -23.97
N GLU A 86 -10.29 7.36 -24.57
CA GLU A 86 -9.96 7.32 -26.00
C GLU A 86 -11.16 6.81 -26.79
N GLU A 87 -11.81 7.75 -27.47
CA GLU A 87 -12.60 7.50 -28.67
C GLU A 87 -11.70 6.99 -29.81
N GLU A 88 -12.34 6.55 -30.89
CA GLU A 88 -11.83 6.20 -32.23
C GLU A 88 -11.76 4.70 -32.57
N GLU A 89 -12.08 4.23 -33.76
CA GLU A 89 -12.78 4.77 -34.92
C GLU A 89 -13.22 3.58 -35.80
N GLY A 90 -14.16 3.84 -36.70
CA GLY A 90 -14.80 2.82 -37.53
C GLY A 90 -13.89 2.18 -38.60
N LEU A 91 -14.10 0.89 -38.82
CA LEU A 91 -13.60 0.19 -40.01
C LEU A 91 -14.73 -0.10 -41.00
N ARG A 92 -14.79 0.79 -42.01
CA ARG A 92 -15.24 0.62 -43.40
C ARG A 92 -15.86 -0.74 -43.77
N GLY A 93 -17.17 -0.73 -43.98
CA GLY A 93 -17.87 -1.70 -44.82
C GLY A 93 -18.15 -1.11 -46.21
N GLU A 94 -17.17 -1.15 -47.13
CA GLU A 94 -17.41 -0.85 -48.55
C GLU A 94 -18.27 -1.95 -49.19
N LYS A 95 -19.57 -1.71 -49.35
CA LYS A 95 -20.39 -2.45 -50.32
C LYS A 95 -20.96 -1.49 -51.35
N ARG A 96 -20.19 -1.41 -52.43
CA ARG A 96 -20.52 -0.89 -53.77
C ARG A 96 -21.99 -1.12 -54.12
N LYS A 97 -22.79 -0.06 -54.11
CA LYS A 97 -24.04 0.01 -54.85
C LYS A 97 -23.67 0.43 -56.27
N ARG A 98 -23.91 -0.46 -57.24
CA ARG A 98 -23.86 -0.10 -58.66
C ARG A 98 -25.19 0.57 -58.95
N ASP A 99 -25.18 1.89 -59.07
CA ASP A 99 -26.21 2.61 -59.81
C ASP A 99 -25.67 2.80 -61.23
N ALA A 100 -26.37 2.26 -62.21
CA ALA A 100 -26.24 2.64 -63.61
C ALA A 100 -27.63 3.18 -63.99
N GLU A 101 -27.84 4.45 -63.71
CA GLU A 101 -28.81 5.26 -64.46
C GLU A 101 -28.09 5.60 -65.77
N ASP A 102 -28.40 4.81 -66.81
CA ASP A 102 -28.08 5.14 -68.20
C ASP A 102 -29.25 5.99 -68.71
N ASP A 103 -28.96 7.29 -68.81
CA ASP A 103 -29.85 8.37 -69.24
C ASP A 103 -30.23 8.15 -70.71
N GLY A 104 -31.52 8.17 -71.01
CA GLY A 104 -32.01 8.05 -72.39
C GLY A 104 -31.85 9.34 -73.18
N GLU A 105 -31.71 9.21 -74.51
CA GLU A 105 -32.13 10.15 -75.56
C GLU A 105 -31.97 9.40 -76.90
N GLU A 106 -33.04 9.07 -77.63
CA GLU A 106 -33.79 9.85 -78.64
C GLU A 106 -33.30 9.63 -80.10
N ASP A 107 -34.31 9.32 -80.94
CA ASP A 107 -34.52 9.43 -82.40
C ASP A 107 -33.37 9.41 -83.45
N ASP A 108 -33.47 8.47 -84.43
CA ASP A 108 -33.88 8.73 -85.84
C ASP A 108 -34.23 7.40 -86.56
#